data_AF-A0A1W5D2R7-F1
#
_entry.id   AF-A0A1W5D2R7-F1
#
_cell.length_a   1.000
_cell.length_b   1.000
_cell.length_c   1.000
_cell.angle_alpha   90.00
_cell.angle_beta   90.00
_cell.angle_gamma   90.00
#
_symmetry.space_group_name_H-M   'P 1'
#
loop_
_entity.id
_entity.type
_entity.pdbx_description
1 polymer ?
#
loop_
_entity_poly.entity_id
_entity_poly.type
_entity_poly.pdbx_seq_one_letter_code
_entity_poly.pdbx_strand_id
1 'polypeptide(L)'
;MLDIIARKPNDAAETDEPSNSDLTFGITAAKLAKIIAPVQQAICPTSKTISVDLQKDVREAFKALKVTMPSYLQPGANTMDPIQEIQQSLINATMNTVMLIISSHFVMGLPSNVSQRSDLLDTWDNAISILDLFHNLSQHTPHTRNLAYHLLWSDTCRAAFTASMVLSRLRNIESDSTISTRPQHTLSTFHESLIGYLTHLYHFWLAKSHQGSIAAKTCLLFGVIQAVTSHLLTDFNSPRVVDKLLGVGVRAAEHTVAEMKQAMQRRSYYLTSTNPSLGTCSNSSATASTLPTPDSTVDSVMANPGMAFDEGRLVDPFAQMSDAECADIMGGVDFASFAEDFAMPLPSVEPPPALNDADTFAKWVEEVGF
;
A
#
# COMPACT_ATOMS: atom_id res chain seq x y z
N MET A 1 20.39 -1.73 -73.31
CA MET A 1 20.95 -2.92 -72.63
C MET A 1 21.00 -2.59 -71.16
N LEU A 2 20.34 -3.41 -70.34
CA LEU A 2 20.07 -3.33 -68.90
C LEU A 2 18.71 -2.73 -68.49
N ASP A 3 17.74 -3.65 -68.42
CA ASP A 3 16.59 -3.62 -67.53
C ASP A 3 17.02 -3.46 -66.07
N ILE A 4 16.43 -2.51 -65.35
CA ILE A 4 16.43 -2.50 -63.88
C ILE A 4 15.00 -2.75 -63.44
N ILE A 5 14.80 -4.00 -63.04
CA ILE A 5 13.58 -4.53 -62.44
C ILE A 5 13.33 -3.83 -61.10
N ALA A 6 12.05 -3.49 -60.90
CA ALA A 6 11.48 -2.92 -59.69
C ALA A 6 11.86 -3.67 -58.40
N ARG A 7 12.22 -2.91 -57.36
CA ARG A 7 11.93 -3.27 -55.97
C ARG A 7 11.02 -2.21 -55.37
N LYS A 8 9.75 -2.60 -55.26
CA LYS A 8 8.76 -2.00 -54.36
C LYS A 8 9.28 -2.15 -52.93
N PRO A 9 9.29 -1.11 -52.08
CA PRO A 9 9.51 -1.31 -50.65
C PRO A 9 8.26 -2.00 -50.12
N ASN A 10 8.38 -3.29 -49.82
CA ASN A 10 7.37 -4.03 -49.08
C ASN A 10 7.43 -3.60 -47.61
N ASP A 11 6.25 -3.37 -47.08
CA ASP A 11 5.93 -3.20 -45.67
C ASP A 11 6.63 -4.24 -44.79
N ALA A 12 7.41 -3.74 -43.84
CA ALA A 12 7.82 -4.45 -42.63
C ALA A 12 8.02 -3.39 -41.54
N ALA A 13 6.91 -2.76 -41.16
CA ALA A 13 6.82 -1.99 -39.92
C ALA A 13 6.46 -2.97 -38.79
N GLU A 14 7.46 -3.70 -38.32
CA GLU A 14 7.39 -4.42 -37.04
C GLU A 14 8.46 -3.83 -36.11
N THR A 15 8.01 -3.44 -34.91
CA THR A 15 8.75 -3.29 -33.66
C THR A 15 9.66 -2.07 -33.42
N ASP A 16 9.06 -0.91 -33.12
CA ASP A 16 9.75 0.23 -32.47
C ASP A 16 8.92 0.95 -31.37
N GLU A 17 7.69 0.53 -31.07
CA GLU A 17 6.81 1.26 -30.13
C GLU A 17 7.11 1.11 -28.61
N PRO A 18 7.48 -0.07 -28.05
CA PRO A 18 7.62 -0.21 -26.60
C PRO A 18 8.86 0.51 -26.04
N SER A 19 9.91 0.68 -26.84
CA SER A 19 11.13 1.41 -26.42
C SER A 19 10.86 2.91 -26.24
N ASN A 20 9.93 3.47 -27.01
CA ASN A 20 9.56 4.87 -26.93
C ASN A 20 8.61 5.15 -25.75
N SER A 21 7.69 4.24 -25.43
CA SER A 21 6.80 4.37 -24.26
C SER A 21 7.59 4.33 -22.95
N ASP A 22 8.54 3.40 -22.84
CA ASP A 22 9.39 3.25 -21.64
C ASP A 22 10.33 4.44 -21.46
N LEU A 23 10.94 4.92 -22.55
CA LEU A 23 11.74 6.14 -22.52
C LEU A 23 10.92 7.35 -22.06
N THR A 24 9.70 7.48 -22.56
CA THR A 24 8.80 8.59 -22.24
C THR A 24 8.31 8.52 -20.79
N PHE A 25 8.01 7.32 -20.29
CA PHE A 25 7.75 7.09 -18.86
C PHE A 25 8.97 7.49 -18.02
N GLY A 26 10.18 7.04 -18.39
CA GLY A 26 11.42 7.38 -17.68
C GLY A 26 11.69 8.88 -17.62
N ILE A 27 11.47 9.61 -18.71
CA ILE A 27 11.59 11.07 -18.75
C ILE A 27 10.55 11.73 -17.81
N THR A 28 9.31 11.23 -17.82
CA THR A 28 8.23 11.74 -16.97
C THR A 28 8.52 11.47 -15.49
N ALA A 29 8.98 10.27 -15.15
CA ALA A 29 9.40 9.90 -13.81
C ALA A 29 10.58 10.76 -13.33
N ALA A 30 11.55 11.05 -14.19
CA ALA A 30 12.67 11.94 -13.85
C ALA A 30 12.21 13.39 -13.59
N LYS A 31 11.25 13.90 -14.37
CA LYS A 31 10.63 15.21 -14.10
C LYS A 31 9.88 15.21 -12.78
N LEU A 32 9.11 14.15 -12.50
CA LEU A 32 8.40 13.98 -11.25
C LEU A 32 9.36 13.94 -10.06
N ALA A 33 10.44 13.18 -10.14
CA ALA A 33 11.48 13.12 -9.10
C ALA A 33 12.08 14.51 -8.78
N LYS A 34 12.30 15.36 -9.80
CA LYS A 34 12.76 16.74 -9.59
C LYS A 34 11.78 17.60 -8.79
N ILE A 35 10.47 17.39 -8.99
CA ILE A 35 9.42 18.11 -8.24
C ILE A 35 9.37 17.62 -6.78
N ILE A 36 9.65 16.33 -6.55
CA ILE A 36 9.57 15.69 -5.24
C ILE A 36 10.81 15.95 -4.38
N ALA A 37 11.97 16.14 -4.99
CA ALA A 37 13.23 16.29 -4.26
C ALA A 37 13.21 17.40 -3.17
N PRO A 38 12.66 18.60 -3.41
CA PRO A 38 12.54 19.62 -2.36
C PRO A 38 11.64 19.18 -1.19
N VAL A 39 10.58 18.42 -1.46
CA VAL A 39 9.70 17.87 -0.42
C VAL A 39 10.45 16.86 0.44
N GLN A 40 11.21 15.95 -0.18
CA GLN A 40 12.03 14.98 0.55
C GLN A 40 13.07 15.67 1.44
N GLN A 41 13.73 16.71 0.92
CA GLN A 41 14.68 17.52 1.70
C GLN A 41 14.01 18.21 2.89
N ALA A 42 12.78 18.71 2.71
CA ALA A 42 12.01 19.39 3.75
C ALA A 42 11.39 18.44 4.81
N ILE A 43 11.49 17.13 4.61
CA ILE A 43 11.02 16.10 5.57
C ILE A 43 12.21 15.38 6.22
N CYS A 44 13.42 15.55 5.69
CA CYS A 44 14.62 15.00 6.31
C CYS A 44 14.78 15.51 7.75
N PRO A 45 15.33 14.71 8.69
CA PRO A 45 15.37 15.04 10.12
C PRO A 45 15.99 16.41 10.47
N THR A 46 16.82 16.95 9.59
CA THR A 46 17.51 18.23 9.70
C THR A 46 16.66 19.44 9.34
N SER A 47 15.55 19.27 8.62
CA SER A 47 14.59 20.32 8.25
C SER A 47 13.19 19.74 8.41
N LYS A 48 12.47 20.08 9.48
CA LYS A 48 11.18 19.43 9.83
C LYS A 48 9.94 20.19 9.35
N THR A 49 10.10 21.17 8.45
CA THR A 49 9.03 22.10 8.15
C THR A 49 8.79 22.21 6.66
N ILE A 50 7.63 21.72 6.23
CA ILE A 50 7.08 22.00 4.90
C ILE A 50 6.44 23.38 4.98
N SER A 51 6.86 24.31 4.12
CA SER A 51 6.25 25.64 4.03
C SER A 51 5.01 25.62 3.14
N VAL A 52 4.10 26.58 3.36
CA VAL A 52 2.92 26.78 2.50
C VAL A 52 3.34 27.11 1.06
N ASP A 53 4.44 27.85 0.90
CA ASP A 53 5.01 28.16 -0.42
C ASP A 53 5.48 26.89 -1.15
N LEU A 54 6.17 25.98 -0.45
CA LEU A 54 6.59 24.71 -1.03
C LEU A 54 5.39 23.85 -1.45
N GLN A 55 4.33 23.81 -0.64
CA GLN A 55 3.08 23.13 -1.02
C GLN A 55 2.48 23.73 -2.30
N LYS A 56 2.44 25.06 -2.41
CA LYS A 56 1.93 25.76 -3.59
C LYS A 56 2.77 25.46 -4.83
N ASP A 57 4.10 25.55 -4.71
CA ASP A 57 5.04 25.29 -5.80
C ASP A 57 4.91 23.86 -6.33
N VAL A 58 4.79 22.87 -5.43
CA VAL A 58 4.57 21.47 -5.81
C VAL A 58 3.23 21.30 -6.52
N ARG A 59 2.16 21.92 -6.02
CA ARG A 59 0.82 21.85 -6.66
C ARG A 59 0.84 22.46 -8.06
N GLU A 60 1.54 23.58 -8.26
CA GLU A 60 1.72 24.22 -9.56
C GLU A 60 2.59 23.37 -10.50
N ALA A 61 3.69 22.83 -10.00
CA ALA A 61 4.56 21.95 -10.77
C ALA A 61 3.85 20.66 -11.21
N PHE A 62 3.02 20.07 -10.37
CA PHE A 62 2.18 18.92 -10.72
C PHE A 62 1.14 19.25 -11.79
N LYS A 63 0.51 20.43 -11.73
CA LYS A 63 -0.38 20.90 -12.80
C LYS A 63 0.36 21.05 -14.12
N ALA A 64 1.54 21.68 -14.09
CA ALA A 64 2.38 21.83 -15.28
C ALA A 64 2.82 20.46 -15.84
N LEU A 65 3.22 19.53 -14.97
CA LEU A 65 3.60 18.18 -15.38
C LEU A 65 2.46 17.46 -16.10
N LYS A 66 1.24 17.48 -15.54
CA LYS A 66 0.04 16.86 -16.15
C LYS A 66 -0.22 17.39 -17.56
N VAL A 67 -0.04 18.69 -17.79
CA VAL A 67 -0.23 19.30 -19.12
C VAL A 67 0.82 18.82 -20.12
N THR A 68 2.06 18.61 -19.68
CA THR A 68 3.17 18.16 -20.55
C THR A 68 3.26 16.65 -20.71
N MET A 69 2.45 15.89 -19.97
CA MET A 69 2.49 14.44 -19.94
C MET A 69 1.78 13.86 -21.17
N PRO A 70 2.34 12.81 -21.80
CA PRO A 70 1.67 12.10 -22.88
C PRO A 70 0.29 11.61 -22.45
N SER A 71 -0.66 11.56 -23.39
CA SER A 71 -2.05 11.20 -23.13
C SER A 71 -2.20 9.86 -22.41
N TYR A 72 -1.41 8.83 -22.76
CA TYR A 72 -1.50 7.50 -22.15
C TYR A 72 -1.06 7.46 -20.67
N LEU A 73 -0.22 8.42 -20.22
CA LEU A 73 0.20 8.52 -18.82
C LEU A 73 -0.71 9.43 -17.98
N GLN A 74 -1.61 10.20 -18.61
CA GLN A 74 -2.51 11.08 -17.88
C GLN A 74 -3.52 10.28 -17.05
N PRO A 75 -3.92 10.75 -15.85
CA PRO A 75 -4.94 10.07 -15.04
C PRO A 75 -6.23 9.80 -15.82
N GLY A 76 -6.73 8.56 -15.76
CA GLY A 76 -7.98 8.16 -16.42
C GLY A 76 -7.88 7.91 -17.93
N ALA A 77 -6.68 7.96 -18.52
CA ALA A 77 -6.45 7.47 -19.87
C ALA A 77 -6.78 5.98 -19.95
N ASN A 78 -7.57 5.59 -20.94
CA ASN A 78 -7.89 4.19 -21.19
C ASN A 78 -6.74 3.55 -22.00
N THR A 79 -5.99 2.65 -21.36
CA THR A 79 -4.92 1.90 -22.01
C THR A 79 -5.27 0.42 -22.02
N MET A 80 -5.04 -0.23 -23.17
CA MET A 80 -5.20 -1.69 -23.31
C MET A 80 -3.90 -2.44 -22.98
N ASP A 81 -2.79 -1.71 -22.80
CA ASP A 81 -1.49 -2.27 -22.44
C ASP A 81 -1.31 -2.26 -20.91
N PRO A 82 -1.19 -3.44 -20.26
CA PRO A 82 -0.98 -3.55 -18.82
C PRO A 82 0.27 -2.84 -18.31
N ILE A 83 1.33 -2.73 -19.12
CA ILE A 83 2.55 -2.03 -18.69
C ILE A 83 2.30 -0.52 -18.64
N GLN A 84 1.64 0.03 -19.64
CA GLN A 84 1.25 1.45 -19.64
C GLN A 84 0.28 1.77 -18.50
N GLU A 85 -0.65 0.85 -18.18
CA GLU A 85 -1.56 1.01 -17.05
C GLU A 85 -0.80 1.08 -15.72
N ILE A 86 0.21 0.22 -15.54
CA ILE A 86 1.08 0.25 -14.36
C ILE A 86 1.90 1.54 -14.33
N GLN A 87 2.50 1.95 -15.44
CA GLN A 87 3.28 3.20 -15.54
C GLN A 87 2.45 4.43 -15.19
N GLN A 88 1.25 4.54 -15.76
CA GLN A 88 0.27 5.57 -15.45
C GLN A 88 -0.09 5.54 -13.95
N SER A 89 -0.36 4.35 -13.41
CA SER A 89 -0.71 4.17 -12.00
C SER A 89 0.43 4.57 -11.06
N LEU A 90 1.69 4.27 -11.40
CA LEU A 90 2.86 4.67 -10.60
C LEU A 90 3.02 6.18 -10.54
N ILE A 91 2.89 6.86 -11.68
CA ILE A 91 2.96 8.33 -11.73
C ILE A 91 1.83 8.93 -10.89
N ASN A 92 0.60 8.45 -11.07
CA ASN A 92 -0.56 8.97 -10.35
C ASN A 92 -0.48 8.70 -8.85
N ALA A 93 -0.14 7.48 -8.44
CA ALA A 93 0.04 7.13 -7.04
C ALA A 93 1.12 8.00 -6.40
N THR A 94 2.27 8.16 -7.06
CA THR A 94 3.37 8.99 -6.54
C THR A 94 2.96 10.45 -6.36
N MET A 95 2.27 11.05 -7.35
CA MET A 95 1.78 12.43 -7.24
C MET A 95 0.81 12.59 -6.06
N ASN A 96 -0.16 11.67 -5.93
CA ASN A 96 -1.12 11.70 -4.84
C ASN A 96 -0.43 11.45 -3.48
N THR A 97 0.54 10.54 -3.39
CA THR A 97 1.29 10.27 -2.15
C THR A 97 2.05 11.51 -1.69
N VAL A 98 2.69 12.24 -2.60
CA VAL A 98 3.43 13.46 -2.25
C VAL A 98 2.46 14.53 -1.72
N MET A 99 1.30 14.67 -2.36
CA MET A 99 0.25 15.56 -1.86
C MET A 99 -0.28 15.10 -0.50
N LEU A 100 -0.46 13.79 -0.27
CA LEU A 100 -0.83 13.26 1.04
C LEU A 100 0.19 13.62 2.10
N ILE A 101 1.48 13.42 1.83
CA ILE A 101 2.56 13.74 2.77
C ILE A 101 2.52 15.22 3.15
N ILE A 102 2.40 16.10 2.15
CA ILE A 102 2.33 17.54 2.36
C ILE A 102 1.08 17.92 3.15
N SER A 103 -0.11 17.52 2.70
CA SER A 103 -1.37 17.88 3.37
C SER A 103 -1.44 17.31 4.79
N SER A 104 -0.90 16.11 4.99
CA SER A 104 -0.86 15.49 6.31
C SER A 104 0.06 16.25 7.27
N HIS A 105 1.15 16.89 6.80
CA HIS A 105 1.99 17.75 7.64
C HIS A 105 1.21 18.95 8.23
N PHE A 106 0.28 19.53 7.45
CA PHE A 106 -0.53 20.67 7.90
C PHE A 106 -1.75 20.30 8.74
N VAL A 107 -2.20 19.05 8.66
CA VAL A 107 -3.47 18.61 9.28
C VAL A 107 -3.25 17.66 10.45
N MET A 108 -2.21 16.83 10.41
CA MET A 108 -1.88 15.89 11.49
C MET A 108 -1.20 16.62 12.66
N GLY A 109 -1.62 16.32 13.88
CA GLY A 109 -1.07 16.93 15.11
C GLY A 109 -1.75 18.21 15.58
N LEU A 110 -2.62 18.83 14.76
CA LEU A 110 -3.46 19.94 15.18
C LEU A 110 -4.83 19.44 15.69
N PRO A 111 -5.49 20.13 16.64
CA PRO A 111 -6.88 19.87 17.00
C PRO A 111 -7.80 19.96 15.77
N SER A 112 -8.89 19.21 15.77
CA SER A 112 -9.86 19.26 14.67
C SER A 112 -10.59 20.60 14.67
N ASN A 113 -10.63 21.30 13.54
CA ASN A 113 -11.28 22.61 13.40
C ASN A 113 -12.03 22.69 12.08
N VAL A 114 -13.21 23.33 12.07
CA VAL A 114 -14.05 23.55 10.87
C VAL A 114 -13.26 24.17 9.71
N SER A 115 -12.30 25.05 9.99
CA SER A 115 -11.43 25.68 8.98
C SER A 115 -10.60 24.68 8.17
N GLN A 116 -10.29 23.50 8.74
CA GLN A 116 -9.52 22.45 8.06
C GLN A 116 -10.36 21.58 7.13
N ARG A 117 -11.70 21.78 7.08
CA ARG A 117 -12.58 20.90 6.31
C ARG A 117 -12.18 20.80 4.84
N SER A 118 -11.80 21.92 4.21
CA SER A 118 -11.35 21.92 2.81
C SER A 118 -10.09 21.08 2.62
N ASP A 119 -9.09 21.26 3.49
CA ASP A 119 -7.82 20.53 3.41
C ASP A 119 -8.00 19.03 3.67
N LEU A 120 -8.93 18.68 4.56
CA LEU A 120 -9.33 17.29 4.82
C LEU A 120 -9.98 16.65 3.59
N LEU A 121 -10.83 17.37 2.87
CA LEU A 121 -11.44 16.87 1.62
C LEU A 121 -10.40 16.72 0.50
N ASP A 122 -9.48 17.68 0.34
CA ASP A 122 -8.35 17.54 -0.59
C ASP A 122 -7.51 16.30 -0.23
N THR A 123 -7.24 16.08 1.06
CA THR A 123 -6.48 14.92 1.53
C THR A 123 -7.23 13.61 1.28
N TRP A 124 -8.54 13.60 1.50
CA TRP A 124 -9.42 12.47 1.19
C TRP A 124 -9.32 12.07 -0.29
N ASP A 125 -9.43 13.03 -1.20
CA ASP A 125 -9.43 12.76 -2.64
C ASP A 125 -8.11 12.14 -3.10
N ASN A 126 -6.97 12.61 -2.57
CA ASN A 126 -5.67 12.01 -2.85
C ASN A 126 -5.59 10.57 -2.32
N ALA A 127 -6.12 10.31 -1.12
CA ALA A 127 -6.09 8.98 -0.51
C ALA A 127 -6.98 7.98 -1.27
N ILE A 128 -8.23 8.35 -1.56
CA ILE A 128 -9.15 7.51 -2.32
C ILE A 128 -8.62 7.24 -3.72
N SER A 129 -7.98 8.22 -4.37
CA SER A 129 -7.37 8.00 -5.69
C SER A 129 -6.33 6.89 -5.68
N ILE A 130 -5.50 6.79 -4.64
CA ILE A 130 -4.49 5.72 -4.49
C ILE A 130 -5.17 4.37 -4.20
N LEU A 131 -6.16 4.37 -3.31
CA LEU A 131 -6.89 3.15 -2.94
C LEU A 131 -7.64 2.57 -4.14
N ASP A 132 -8.25 3.42 -4.95
CA ASP A 132 -8.95 3.03 -6.18
C ASP A 132 -7.98 2.45 -7.21
N LEU A 133 -6.85 3.12 -7.46
CA LEU A 133 -5.79 2.62 -8.34
C LEU A 133 -5.33 1.22 -7.91
N PHE A 134 -5.02 1.03 -6.63
CA PHE A 134 -4.59 -0.26 -6.12
C PHE A 134 -5.70 -1.32 -6.25
N HIS A 135 -6.94 -0.96 -5.90
CA HIS A 135 -8.08 -1.85 -6.02
C HIS A 135 -8.26 -2.35 -7.45
N ASN A 136 -8.26 -1.46 -8.44
CA ASN A 136 -8.40 -1.79 -9.85
C ASN A 136 -7.24 -2.69 -10.33
N LEU A 137 -5.99 -2.31 -10.08
CA LEU A 137 -4.83 -3.12 -10.48
C LEU A 137 -4.81 -4.50 -9.82
N SER A 138 -5.24 -4.60 -8.58
CA SER A 138 -5.26 -5.88 -7.86
C SER A 138 -6.31 -6.86 -8.38
N GLN A 139 -7.32 -6.40 -9.13
CA GLN A 139 -8.32 -7.26 -9.76
C GLN A 139 -7.87 -7.84 -11.11
N HIS A 140 -6.79 -7.32 -11.67
CA HIS A 140 -6.23 -7.80 -12.94
C HIS A 140 -5.58 -9.19 -12.82
N THR A 141 -4.89 -9.59 -13.89
CA THR A 141 -4.14 -10.84 -13.99
C THR A 141 -3.21 -11.04 -12.79
N PRO A 142 -2.85 -12.29 -12.44
CA PRO A 142 -1.94 -12.57 -11.33
C PRO A 142 -0.61 -11.81 -11.43
N HIS A 143 -0.10 -11.58 -12.63
CA HIS A 143 1.13 -10.83 -12.87
C HIS A 143 0.98 -9.35 -12.49
N THR A 144 -0.01 -8.65 -13.05
CA THR A 144 -0.32 -7.23 -12.74
C THR A 144 -0.58 -7.05 -11.25
N ARG A 145 -1.32 -7.97 -10.64
CA ARG A 145 -1.62 -7.96 -9.20
C ARG A 145 -0.35 -8.04 -8.34
N ASN A 146 0.60 -8.90 -8.72
CA ASN A 146 1.88 -9.02 -8.01
C ASN A 146 2.76 -7.77 -8.21
N LEU A 147 2.75 -7.17 -9.40
CA LEU A 147 3.45 -5.90 -9.62
C LEU A 147 2.84 -4.77 -8.78
N ALA A 148 1.51 -4.63 -8.74
CA ALA A 148 0.83 -3.65 -7.89
C ALA A 148 1.17 -3.87 -6.40
N TYR A 149 1.21 -5.12 -5.95
CA TYR A 149 1.68 -5.47 -4.61
C TYR A 149 3.10 -4.95 -4.34
N HIS A 150 4.07 -5.26 -5.20
CA HIS A 150 5.46 -4.87 -4.94
C HIS A 150 5.70 -3.36 -5.05
N LEU A 151 4.96 -2.69 -5.95
CA LEU A 151 5.24 -1.30 -6.29
C LEU A 151 4.41 -0.29 -5.49
N LEU A 152 3.17 -0.63 -5.10
CA LEU A 152 2.21 0.33 -4.55
C LEU A 152 1.80 0.03 -3.10
N TRP A 153 2.31 -1.03 -2.46
CA TRP A 153 1.84 -1.41 -1.13
C TRP A 153 2.03 -0.30 -0.10
N SER A 154 3.16 0.41 -0.13
CA SER A 154 3.48 1.45 0.84
C SER A 154 2.59 2.68 0.66
N ASP A 155 2.37 3.11 -0.58
CA ASP A 155 1.43 4.18 -0.94
C ASP A 155 0.00 3.83 -0.51
N THR A 156 -0.42 2.60 -0.77
CA THR A 156 -1.74 2.08 -0.41
C THR A 156 -1.95 2.07 1.10
N CYS A 157 -0.93 1.65 1.86
CA CYS A 157 -0.98 1.71 3.33
C CYS A 157 -1.14 3.16 3.78
N ARG A 158 -0.27 4.07 3.33
CA ARG A 158 -0.33 5.50 3.68
C ARG A 158 -1.70 6.10 3.36
N ALA A 159 -2.26 5.79 2.20
CA ALA A 159 -3.56 6.25 1.77
C ALA A 159 -4.68 5.73 2.69
N ALA A 160 -4.70 4.43 3.01
CA ALA A 160 -5.70 3.85 3.91
C ALA A 160 -5.66 4.48 5.31
N PHE A 161 -4.47 4.61 5.90
CA PHE A 161 -4.31 5.28 7.19
C PHE A 161 -4.78 6.72 7.15
N THR A 162 -4.41 7.45 6.10
CA THR A 162 -4.77 8.87 5.96
C THR A 162 -6.27 9.03 5.78
N ALA A 163 -6.92 8.20 4.95
CA ALA A 163 -8.37 8.23 4.76
C ALA A 163 -9.12 7.93 6.08
N SER A 164 -8.69 6.93 6.85
CA SER A 164 -9.26 6.64 8.18
C SER A 164 -9.10 7.81 9.15
N MET A 165 -7.95 8.48 9.16
CA MET A 165 -7.74 9.67 9.98
C MET A 165 -8.61 10.85 9.55
N VAL A 166 -8.68 11.12 8.24
CA VAL A 166 -9.52 12.18 7.68
C VAL A 166 -10.98 11.95 8.06
N LEU A 167 -11.48 10.72 7.92
CA LEU A 167 -12.86 10.38 8.28
C LEU A 167 -13.13 10.63 9.78
N SER A 168 -12.20 10.25 10.66
CA SER A 168 -12.28 10.51 12.10
C SER A 168 -12.31 12.00 12.43
N ARG A 169 -11.47 12.81 11.79
CA ARG A 169 -11.43 14.26 11.98
C ARG A 169 -12.70 14.93 11.46
N LEU A 170 -13.18 14.54 10.28
CA LEU A 170 -14.44 15.06 9.72
C LEU A 170 -15.62 14.74 10.63
N ARG A 171 -15.68 13.53 11.19
CA ARG A 171 -16.69 13.15 12.19
C ARG A 171 -16.64 14.07 13.41
N ASN A 172 -15.46 14.34 13.95
CA ASN A 172 -15.31 15.20 15.13
C ASN A 172 -15.77 16.64 14.82
N ILE A 173 -15.39 17.18 13.65
CA ILE A 173 -15.86 18.50 13.19
C ILE A 173 -17.39 18.55 13.10
N GLU A 174 -18.01 17.50 12.56
CA GLU A 174 -19.47 17.43 12.42
C GLU A 174 -20.20 17.23 13.76
N SER A 175 -19.57 16.54 14.72
CA SER A 175 -20.10 16.35 16.08
C SER A 175 -20.09 17.66 16.88
N ASP A 176 -19.05 18.49 16.70
CA ASP A 176 -18.92 19.78 17.38
C ASP A 176 -19.80 20.88 16.75
N SER A 177 -20.17 20.73 15.47
CA SER A 177 -21.07 21.67 14.79
C SER A 177 -22.53 21.42 15.19
N THR A 178 -23.01 22.12 16.21
CA THR A 178 -24.40 22.06 16.70
C THR A 178 -25.48 22.52 15.71
N ILE A 179 -25.11 22.89 14.47
CA ILE A 179 -26.01 23.38 13.44
C ILE A 179 -25.59 22.79 12.09
N SER A 180 -26.26 21.76 11.58
CA SER A 180 -26.61 21.61 10.15
C SER A 180 -27.32 20.27 9.85
N THR A 181 -28.44 20.36 9.16
CA THR A 181 -29.36 19.29 8.73
C THR A 181 -28.91 18.50 7.49
N ARG A 182 -27.61 18.51 7.16
CA ARG A 182 -27.09 18.00 5.86
C ARG A 182 -25.72 17.29 5.81
N PRO A 183 -24.78 17.36 6.79
CA PRO A 183 -23.44 16.76 6.66
C PRO A 183 -23.39 15.22 6.73
N GLN A 184 -24.35 14.58 7.41
CA GLN A 184 -24.31 13.15 7.70
C GLN A 184 -24.23 12.25 6.45
N HIS A 185 -24.80 12.67 5.33
CA HIS A 185 -24.79 11.87 4.10
C HIS A 185 -23.38 11.78 3.50
N THR A 186 -22.60 12.86 3.49
CA THR A 186 -21.23 12.84 2.93
C THR A 186 -20.31 11.97 3.76
N LEU A 187 -20.40 12.07 5.09
CA LEU A 187 -19.61 11.25 6.01
C LEU A 187 -19.98 9.75 5.90
N SER A 188 -21.26 9.43 5.73
CA SER A 188 -21.72 8.06 5.48
C SER A 188 -21.17 7.51 4.16
N THR A 189 -21.26 8.28 3.07
CA THR A 189 -20.71 7.86 1.76
C THR A 189 -19.20 7.63 1.84
N PHE A 190 -18.47 8.50 2.55
CA PHE A 190 -17.03 8.34 2.75
C PHE A 190 -16.72 7.08 3.56
N HIS A 191 -17.45 6.87 4.65
CA HIS A 191 -17.32 5.66 5.47
C HIS A 191 -17.57 4.39 4.66
N GLU A 192 -18.69 4.30 3.94
CA GLU A 192 -19.03 3.14 3.11
C GLU A 192 -17.96 2.85 2.06
N SER A 193 -17.49 3.88 1.35
CA SER A 193 -16.43 3.75 0.35
C SER A 193 -15.13 3.23 0.97
N LEU A 194 -14.70 3.82 2.10
CA LEU A 194 -13.48 3.41 2.78
C LEU A 194 -13.57 1.99 3.35
N ILE A 195 -14.71 1.59 3.91
CA ILE A 195 -14.91 0.21 4.36
C ILE A 195 -14.80 -0.78 3.21
N GLY A 196 -15.31 -0.43 2.02
CA GLY A 196 -15.11 -1.24 0.81
C GLY A 196 -13.62 -1.47 0.51
N TYR A 197 -12.83 -0.40 0.44
CA TYR A 197 -11.38 -0.50 0.19
C TYR A 197 -10.63 -1.24 1.31
N LEU A 198 -10.92 -0.94 2.59
CA LEU A 198 -10.26 -1.60 3.72
C LEU A 198 -10.58 -3.09 3.77
N THR A 199 -11.82 -3.48 3.46
CA THR A 199 -12.21 -4.89 3.37
C THR A 199 -11.44 -5.60 2.26
N HIS A 200 -11.33 -4.98 1.08
CA HIS A 200 -10.54 -5.52 -0.02
C HIS A 200 -9.08 -5.70 0.38
N LEU A 201 -8.46 -4.66 0.96
CA LEU A 201 -7.07 -4.70 1.43
C LEU A 201 -6.85 -5.77 2.49
N TYR A 202 -7.73 -5.86 3.49
CA TYR A 202 -7.65 -6.88 4.52
C TYR A 202 -7.56 -8.29 3.92
N HIS A 203 -8.50 -8.66 3.04
CA HIS A 203 -8.50 -9.99 2.43
C HIS A 203 -7.32 -10.21 1.49
N PHE A 204 -6.93 -9.17 0.76
CA PHE A 204 -5.76 -9.21 -0.12
C PHE A 204 -4.48 -9.52 0.65
N TRP A 205 -4.26 -8.85 1.79
CA TRP A 205 -3.10 -9.06 2.64
C TRP A 205 -3.19 -10.32 3.49
N LEU A 206 -4.40 -10.74 3.90
CA LEU A 206 -4.62 -12.01 4.57
C LEU A 206 -4.18 -13.19 3.69
N ALA A 207 -4.53 -13.15 2.40
CA ALA A 207 -4.10 -14.16 1.43
C ALA A 207 -2.57 -14.20 1.28
N LYS A 208 -1.87 -13.10 1.52
CA LYS A 208 -0.41 -12.94 1.41
C LYS A 208 0.33 -12.95 2.76
N SER A 209 -0.37 -13.10 3.89
CA SER A 209 0.21 -13.02 5.24
C SER A 209 1.36 -14.00 5.49
N HIS A 210 1.36 -15.13 4.79
CA HIS A 210 2.42 -16.14 4.82
C HIS A 210 3.71 -15.74 4.10
N GLN A 211 3.73 -14.64 3.34
CA GLN A 211 4.88 -14.21 2.54
C GLN A 211 5.99 -13.54 3.38
N GLY A 212 5.75 -13.37 4.69
CA GLY A 212 6.74 -12.85 5.62
C GLY A 212 6.14 -11.88 6.64
N SER A 213 6.98 -11.41 7.54
CA SER A 213 6.58 -10.57 8.67
C SER A 213 5.92 -9.25 8.24
N ILE A 214 6.39 -8.63 7.15
CA ILE A 214 5.82 -7.38 6.63
C ILE A 214 4.38 -7.61 6.18
N ALA A 215 4.11 -8.65 5.39
CA ALA A 215 2.76 -8.94 4.91
C ALA A 215 1.80 -9.30 6.06
N ALA A 216 2.27 -10.06 7.05
CA ALA A 216 1.49 -10.38 8.25
C ALA A 216 1.16 -9.13 9.08
N LYS A 217 2.15 -8.25 9.33
CA LYS A 217 1.94 -6.99 10.06
C LYS A 217 0.99 -6.07 9.31
N THR A 218 1.14 -5.94 8.00
CA THR A 218 0.25 -5.14 7.16
C THR A 218 -1.18 -5.68 7.18
N CYS A 219 -1.36 -7.00 7.11
CA CYS A 219 -2.67 -7.64 7.27
C CYS A 219 -3.30 -7.32 8.62
N LEU A 220 -2.53 -7.42 9.70
CA LEU A 220 -2.98 -7.08 11.06
C LEU A 220 -3.45 -5.63 11.14
N LEU A 221 -2.67 -4.70 10.60
CA LEU A 221 -3.02 -3.28 10.57
C LEU A 221 -4.33 -3.06 9.82
N PHE A 222 -4.51 -3.65 8.64
CA PHE A 222 -5.76 -3.50 7.90
C PHE A 222 -6.96 -4.09 8.63
N GLY A 223 -6.81 -5.24 9.29
CA GLY A 223 -7.89 -5.83 10.10
C GLY A 223 -8.33 -4.91 11.24
N VAL A 224 -7.36 -4.34 11.96
CA VAL A 224 -7.63 -3.38 13.03
C VAL A 224 -8.27 -2.09 12.50
N ILE A 225 -7.69 -1.50 11.46
CA ILE A 225 -8.19 -0.24 10.86
C ILE A 225 -9.61 -0.45 10.33
N GLN A 226 -9.88 -1.54 9.62
CA GLN A 226 -11.20 -1.88 9.13
C GLN A 226 -12.19 -1.98 10.28
N ALA A 227 -11.88 -2.73 11.34
CA ALA A 227 -12.76 -2.88 12.49
C ALA A 227 -13.03 -1.55 13.20
N VAL A 228 -11.99 -0.77 13.48
CA VAL A 228 -12.11 0.54 14.14
C VAL A 228 -12.91 1.51 13.27
N THR A 229 -12.62 1.57 11.97
CA THR A 229 -13.33 2.43 11.01
C THR A 229 -14.81 2.03 10.91
N SER A 230 -15.13 0.74 10.86
CA SER A 230 -16.52 0.25 10.78
C SER A 230 -17.35 0.70 11.97
N HIS A 231 -16.75 0.77 13.15
CA HIS A 231 -17.42 1.21 14.36
C HIS A 231 -17.40 2.74 14.53
N LEU A 232 -16.63 3.48 13.72
CA LEU A 232 -16.41 4.92 13.90
C LEU A 232 -17.70 5.75 13.85
N LEU A 233 -18.67 5.37 13.01
CA LEU A 233 -19.97 6.05 12.90
C LEU A 233 -21.08 5.43 13.76
N THR A 234 -20.82 4.31 14.43
CA THR A 234 -21.78 3.73 15.36
C THR A 234 -21.84 4.57 16.64
N ASP A 235 -23.06 4.85 17.11
CA ASP A 235 -23.41 5.92 18.04
C ASP A 235 -22.54 5.97 19.31
N PHE A 236 -21.58 6.89 19.32
CA PHE A 236 -20.58 7.08 20.38
C PHE A 236 -20.69 8.47 21.03
N ASN A 237 -21.90 8.90 21.36
CA ASN A 237 -22.14 10.09 22.20
C ASN A 237 -21.68 9.93 23.66
N SER A 238 -20.74 9.02 23.93
CA SER A 238 -20.29 8.64 25.27
C SER A 238 -18.87 9.14 25.50
N PRO A 239 -18.54 9.73 26.66
CA PRO A 239 -17.17 10.18 26.96
C PRO A 239 -16.09 9.07 26.97
N ARG A 240 -16.48 7.80 26.76
CA ARG A 240 -15.60 6.62 26.65
C ARG A 240 -15.44 6.09 25.22
N VAL A 241 -15.60 6.91 24.19
CA VAL A 241 -15.44 6.49 22.78
C VAL A 241 -14.08 5.84 22.55
N VAL A 242 -13.02 6.44 23.09
CA VAL A 242 -11.65 5.98 22.90
C VAL A 242 -11.46 4.58 23.47
N ASP A 243 -11.90 4.32 24.71
CA ASP A 243 -11.80 3.00 25.34
C ASP A 243 -12.58 1.93 24.55
N LYS A 244 -13.75 2.28 24.03
CA LYS A 244 -14.56 1.36 23.22
C LYS A 244 -13.88 1.04 21.90
N LEU A 245 -13.34 2.04 21.20
CA LEU A 245 -12.59 1.84 19.95
C LEU A 245 -11.30 1.06 20.19
N LEU A 246 -10.59 1.31 21.29
CA LEU A 246 -9.41 0.54 21.68
C LEU A 246 -9.78 -0.94 21.89
N GLY A 247 -10.86 -1.20 22.62
CA GLY A 247 -11.38 -2.57 22.80
C GLY A 247 -11.80 -3.24 21.49
N VAL A 248 -12.38 -2.50 20.54
CA VAL A 248 -12.66 -3.00 19.18
C VAL A 248 -11.37 -3.36 18.46
N GLY A 249 -10.36 -2.49 18.52
CA GLY A 249 -9.06 -2.71 17.90
C GLY A 249 -8.34 -3.94 18.44
N VAL A 250 -8.32 -4.12 19.77
CA VAL A 250 -7.71 -5.30 20.41
C VAL A 250 -8.40 -6.59 19.95
N ARG A 251 -9.74 -6.64 20.00
CA ARG A 251 -10.49 -7.83 19.53
C ARG A 251 -10.25 -8.13 18.06
N ALA A 252 -10.17 -7.09 17.22
CA ALA A 252 -9.87 -7.25 15.80
C ALA A 252 -8.45 -7.80 15.59
N ALA A 253 -7.47 -7.31 16.36
CA ALA A 253 -6.11 -7.83 16.31
C ALA A 253 -6.05 -9.31 16.66
N GLU A 254 -6.70 -9.72 17.76
CA GLU A 254 -6.78 -11.12 18.18
C GLU A 254 -7.44 -12.00 17.10
N HIS A 255 -8.55 -11.52 16.53
CA HIS A 255 -9.25 -12.20 15.46
C HIS A 255 -8.38 -12.37 14.21
N THR A 256 -7.73 -11.30 13.74
CA THR A 256 -6.86 -11.36 12.57
C THR A 256 -5.66 -12.27 12.79
N VAL A 257 -5.06 -12.28 13.98
CA VAL A 257 -3.99 -13.25 14.32
C VAL A 257 -4.51 -14.69 14.26
N ALA A 258 -5.71 -14.96 14.76
CA ALA A 258 -6.32 -16.28 14.67
C ALA A 258 -6.58 -16.71 13.21
N GLU A 259 -7.09 -15.79 12.37
CA GLU A 259 -7.31 -16.06 10.94
C GLU A 259 -6.00 -16.30 10.18
N MET A 260 -4.95 -15.51 10.44
CA MET A 260 -3.64 -15.73 9.84
C MET A 260 -3.07 -17.10 10.23
N LYS A 261 -3.17 -17.49 11.51
CA LYS A 261 -2.76 -18.83 11.97
C LYS A 261 -3.52 -19.93 11.23
N GLN A 262 -4.83 -19.78 11.08
CA GLN A 262 -5.65 -20.74 10.38
C GLN A 262 -5.32 -20.81 8.88
N ALA A 263 -5.06 -19.67 8.23
CA ALA A 263 -4.64 -19.60 6.83
C ALA A 263 -3.29 -20.30 6.62
N MET A 264 -2.33 -20.09 7.51
CA MET A 264 -1.03 -20.77 7.47
C MET A 264 -1.16 -22.29 7.67
N GLN A 265 -1.97 -22.73 8.64
CA GLN A 265 -2.23 -24.15 8.86
C GLN A 265 -2.83 -24.82 7.62
N ARG A 266 -3.88 -24.23 7.04
CA ARG A 266 -4.49 -24.74 5.79
C ARG A 266 -3.45 -24.89 4.67
N ARG A 267 -2.60 -23.87 4.47
CA ARG A 267 -1.53 -23.92 3.45
C ARG A 267 -0.53 -25.05 3.70
N SER A 268 -0.10 -25.24 4.95
CA SER A 268 0.82 -26.32 5.32
C SER A 268 0.24 -27.71 4.98
N TYR A 269 -1.06 -27.91 5.28
CA TYR A 269 -1.76 -29.14 4.88
C TYR A 269 -1.81 -29.34 3.36
N TYR A 270 -2.08 -28.28 2.58
CA TYR A 270 -2.09 -28.39 1.11
C TYR A 270 -0.71 -28.74 0.53
N LEU A 271 0.36 -28.09 1.01
CA LEU A 271 1.72 -28.36 0.55
C LEU A 271 2.19 -29.78 0.92
N THR A 272 1.78 -30.27 2.10
CA THR A 272 2.09 -31.65 2.54
C THR A 272 1.28 -32.69 1.77
N SER A 273 0.03 -32.37 1.40
CA SER A 273 -0.84 -33.27 0.65
C SER A 273 -0.53 -33.34 -0.85
N THR A 274 0.16 -32.36 -1.43
CA THR A 274 0.53 -32.36 -2.86
C THR A 274 1.90 -33.00 -3.15
N ASN A 275 2.62 -33.46 -2.13
CA ASN A 275 3.86 -34.25 -2.26
C ASN A 275 3.84 -35.56 -1.46
N PRO A 276 3.05 -36.59 -1.83
CA PRO A 276 3.19 -37.92 -1.26
C PRO A 276 4.08 -38.82 -2.14
N SER A 277 5.32 -38.43 -2.48
CA SER A 277 6.31 -39.39 -3.02
C SER A 277 7.74 -38.84 -3.07
N LEU A 278 8.47 -38.93 -1.95
CA LEU A 278 9.93 -39.13 -1.84
C LEU A 278 10.18 -39.23 -0.32
N GLY A 279 10.32 -40.38 0.33
CA GLY A 279 11.17 -41.50 0.03
C GLY A 279 11.76 -41.96 1.37
N THR A 280 10.97 -42.64 2.19
CA THR A 280 11.49 -43.40 3.34
C THR A 280 12.11 -44.68 2.79
N CYS A 281 13.41 -44.66 2.49
CA CYS A 281 14.15 -45.87 2.15
C CYS A 281 14.41 -46.66 3.44
N SER A 282 13.46 -47.51 3.82
CA SER A 282 13.73 -48.60 4.76
C SER A 282 14.55 -49.66 4.05
N ASN A 283 15.76 -49.89 4.57
CA ASN A 283 16.63 -50.98 4.15
C ASN A 283 15.95 -52.34 4.35
N SER A 284 15.70 -53.06 3.27
CA SER A 284 15.56 -54.52 3.28
C SER A 284 15.92 -55.07 1.90
N SER A 285 16.98 -55.88 1.91
CA SER A 285 17.55 -56.64 0.81
C SER A 285 16.60 -57.73 0.29
N ALA A 286 16.51 -57.90 -1.03
CA ALA A 286 17.02 -59.08 -1.76
C ALA A 286 16.35 -59.28 -3.15
N THR A 287 17.23 -59.36 -4.17
CA THR A 287 17.21 -60.26 -5.35
C THR A 287 16.17 -60.14 -6.47
N ALA A 288 16.69 -59.70 -7.62
CA ALA A 288 16.78 -60.39 -8.92
C ALA A 288 15.63 -60.28 -9.97
N SER A 289 16.07 -59.84 -11.17
CA SER A 289 15.51 -60.09 -12.52
C SER A 289 14.10 -59.55 -12.80
N THR A 290 13.77 -58.92 -13.92
CA THR A 290 14.22 -59.06 -15.31
C THR A 290 13.63 -57.87 -16.10
N LEU A 291 14.36 -57.38 -17.11
CA LEU A 291 13.78 -56.56 -18.20
C LEU A 291 12.78 -57.43 -19.00
N PRO A 292 11.75 -56.85 -19.64
CA PRO A 292 11.95 -56.42 -21.02
C PRO A 292 11.23 -55.13 -21.45
N THR A 293 11.70 -54.66 -22.59
CA THR A 293 11.38 -53.47 -23.39
C THR A 293 10.06 -53.61 -24.20
N PRO A 294 9.67 -52.63 -25.05
CA PRO A 294 8.35 -51.99 -25.09
C PRO A 294 7.41 -52.58 -26.18
N ASP A 295 6.12 -52.25 -26.14
CA ASP A 295 5.36 -52.14 -27.39
C ASP A 295 4.11 -51.24 -27.31
N SER A 296 3.85 -50.65 -28.47
CA SER A 296 2.81 -49.77 -29.01
C SER A 296 1.36 -49.97 -28.50
N THR A 297 0.51 -48.93 -28.45
CA THR A 297 -0.31 -48.52 -29.60
C THR A 297 -1.05 -47.18 -29.36
N VAL A 298 -1.31 -46.51 -30.47
CA VAL A 298 -1.87 -45.15 -30.65
C VAL A 298 -3.37 -45.23 -30.88
N ASP A 299 -4.14 -44.30 -30.29
CA ASP A 299 -5.36 -43.70 -30.86
C ASP A 299 -5.62 -42.37 -30.11
N SER A 300 -5.13 -41.22 -30.59
CA SER A 300 -5.64 -40.33 -31.65
C SER A 300 -6.62 -39.25 -31.14
N VAL A 301 -6.25 -38.00 -31.48
CA VAL A 301 -7.09 -36.83 -31.82
C VAL A 301 -6.83 -35.54 -31.01
N MET A 302 -6.10 -34.64 -31.69
CA MET A 302 -6.09 -33.16 -31.66
C MET A 302 -5.55 -32.38 -30.45
N ALA A 303 -4.29 -31.92 -30.55
CA ALA A 303 -3.93 -30.53 -30.91
C ALA A 303 -2.40 -30.35 -30.98
N ASN A 304 -1.92 -29.67 -32.02
CA ASN A 304 -0.54 -29.21 -32.25
C ASN A 304 -0.60 -27.67 -32.40
N PRO A 305 0.49 -26.89 -32.34
CA PRO A 305 1.64 -26.92 -31.42
C PRO A 305 2.05 -25.52 -30.89
N GLY A 306 2.70 -25.50 -29.71
CA GLY A 306 3.96 -24.78 -29.46
C GLY A 306 4.05 -23.25 -29.58
N MET A 307 3.98 -22.57 -28.43
CA MET A 307 5.14 -21.86 -27.86
C MET A 307 4.98 -21.82 -26.34
N ALA A 308 5.49 -22.87 -25.69
CA ALA A 308 5.79 -22.82 -24.27
C ALA A 308 7.00 -21.89 -24.11
N PHE A 309 6.76 -20.64 -23.68
CA PHE A 309 7.83 -19.88 -23.06
C PHE A 309 7.98 -20.42 -21.64
N ASP A 310 9.13 -21.05 -21.44
CA ASP A 310 9.68 -21.49 -20.17
C ASP A 310 9.41 -20.43 -19.10
N GLU A 311 8.60 -20.81 -18.10
CA GLU A 311 8.36 -20.02 -16.91
C GLU A 311 9.71 -19.77 -16.25
N GLY A 312 10.27 -18.59 -16.53
CA GLY A 312 11.40 -18.07 -15.79
C GLY A 312 11.03 -18.06 -14.32
N ARG A 313 11.52 -19.07 -13.60
CA ARG A 313 11.61 -19.11 -12.14
C ARG A 313 12.24 -17.81 -11.67
N LEU A 314 11.42 -16.81 -11.35
CA LEU A 314 11.78 -15.87 -10.32
C LEU A 314 11.76 -16.70 -9.03
N VAL A 315 12.93 -17.22 -8.69
CA VAL A 315 13.19 -17.77 -7.36
C VAL A 315 12.90 -16.64 -6.39
N ASP A 316 11.81 -16.77 -5.65
CA ASP A 316 11.46 -15.88 -4.56
C ASP A 316 12.59 -15.98 -3.51
N PRO A 317 13.40 -14.92 -3.30
CA PRO A 317 14.53 -14.97 -2.37
C PRO A 317 14.10 -15.13 -0.91
N PHE A 318 12.79 -15.16 -0.62
CA PHE A 318 12.22 -15.36 0.72
C PHE A 318 11.52 -16.70 0.92
N ALA A 319 11.58 -17.64 -0.06
CA ALA A 319 10.88 -18.92 0.01
C ALA A 319 11.48 -19.95 1.01
N GLN A 320 12.47 -19.57 1.82
CA GLN A 320 13.05 -20.45 2.85
C GLN A 320 13.15 -19.71 4.17
N MET A 321 12.03 -19.60 4.87
CA MET A 321 12.01 -19.21 6.28
C MET A 321 11.59 -20.44 7.09
N SER A 322 12.41 -20.81 8.08
CA SER A 322 12.18 -22.03 8.86
C SER A 322 11.15 -21.79 9.97
N ASP A 323 10.45 -22.85 10.42
CA ASP A 323 9.43 -22.78 11.48
C ASP A 323 9.94 -22.15 12.80
N ALA A 324 11.25 -22.13 13.02
CA ALA A 324 11.89 -21.50 14.18
C ALA A 324 11.89 -19.96 14.12
N GLU A 325 11.99 -19.36 12.94
CA GLU A 325 11.99 -17.89 12.79
C GLU A 325 10.56 -17.31 12.89
N CYS A 326 9.54 -18.11 12.59
CA CYS A 326 8.13 -17.78 12.84
C CYS A 326 7.82 -17.61 14.33
N ALA A 327 8.51 -18.33 15.22
CA ALA A 327 8.33 -18.21 16.67
C ALA A 327 8.99 -16.94 17.22
N ASP A 328 10.17 -16.57 16.71
CA ASP A 328 10.89 -15.36 17.12
C ASP A 328 10.19 -14.07 16.66
N ILE A 329 9.56 -14.05 15.48
CA ILE A 329 8.78 -12.90 15.00
C ILE A 329 7.55 -12.61 15.89
N MET A 330 6.97 -13.64 16.51
CA MET A 330 5.79 -13.49 17.37
C MET A 330 6.12 -13.23 18.85
N GLY A 331 7.39 -13.37 19.27
CA GLY A 331 7.82 -13.17 20.66
C GLY A 331 8.25 -11.75 21.03
N GLY A 332 8.42 -10.86 20.04
CA GLY A 332 9.07 -9.54 20.23
C GLY A 332 8.28 -8.35 19.70
N VAL A 333 6.94 -8.36 19.76
CA VAL A 333 6.14 -7.19 19.39
C VAL A 333 6.15 -6.18 20.53
N ASP A 334 7.17 -5.35 20.59
CA ASP A 334 7.13 -4.10 21.35
C ASP A 334 6.38 -3.05 20.52
N PHE A 335 5.15 -2.74 20.91
CA PHE A 335 4.32 -1.73 20.24
C PHE A 335 4.90 -0.31 20.37
N ALA A 336 5.85 -0.07 21.28
CA ALA A 336 6.51 1.23 21.44
C ALA A 336 7.52 1.50 20.31
N SER A 337 8.30 0.51 19.88
CA SER A 337 9.26 0.68 18.77
C SER A 337 8.57 0.81 17.41
N PHE A 338 7.40 0.16 17.25
CA PHE A 338 6.56 0.31 16.07
C PHE A 338 5.97 1.71 15.92
N ALA A 339 5.70 2.40 17.04
CA ALA A 339 5.30 3.80 17.04
C ALA A 339 6.49 4.71 16.68
N GLU A 340 7.71 4.39 17.06
CA GLU A 340 8.90 5.19 16.72
C GLU A 340 9.30 5.11 15.23
N ASP A 341 9.09 3.96 14.58
CA ASP A 341 9.38 3.80 13.14
C ASP A 341 8.36 4.51 12.22
N PHE A 342 7.15 4.81 12.73
CA PHE A 342 6.09 5.52 12.02
C PHE A 342 5.80 6.93 12.57
N ALA A 343 6.30 7.27 13.77
CA ALA A 343 6.22 8.60 14.33
C ALA A 343 7.34 9.45 13.75
N MET A 344 6.95 10.50 13.02
CA MET A 344 7.81 11.67 12.92
C MET A 344 8.14 12.14 14.35
N PRO A 345 9.42 12.31 14.72
CA PRO A 345 9.78 12.68 16.08
C PRO A 345 9.20 14.07 16.39
N LEU A 346 8.20 14.09 17.27
CA LEU A 346 7.71 15.29 17.93
C LEU A 346 8.91 16.00 18.60
N PRO A 347 8.98 17.33 18.59
CA PRO A 347 9.94 18.03 19.44
C PRO A 347 9.68 17.63 20.89
N SER A 348 10.71 17.10 21.55
CA SER A 348 10.72 16.79 22.97
C SER A 348 10.56 18.10 23.76
N VAL A 349 9.32 18.44 24.08
CA VAL A 349 9.03 19.40 25.14
C VAL A 349 8.97 18.57 26.40
N GLU A 350 10.03 18.63 27.21
CA GLU A 350 9.98 18.10 28.57
C GLU A 350 8.77 18.72 29.29
N PRO A 351 7.94 17.90 29.97
CA PRO A 351 6.86 18.45 30.77
C PRO A 351 7.48 19.34 31.86
N PRO A 352 6.95 20.55 32.10
CA PRO A 352 7.46 21.37 33.20
C PRO A 352 7.23 20.61 34.51
N PRO A 353 8.18 20.65 35.46
CA PRO A 353 7.99 20.04 36.76
C PRO A 353 6.77 20.67 37.43
N ALA A 354 5.97 19.84 38.10
CA ALA A 354 4.76 20.26 38.80
C ALA A 354 5.10 21.39 39.80
N LEU A 355 4.72 22.62 39.44
CA LEU A 355 4.91 23.82 40.23
C LEU A 355 3.85 23.87 41.34
N ASN A 356 4.24 23.41 42.54
CA ASN A 356 3.47 23.60 43.77
C ASN A 356 4.03 24.70 44.68
N ASP A 357 5.00 25.50 44.23
CA ASP A 357 5.52 26.60 45.05
C ASP A 357 5.90 27.82 44.21
N ALA A 358 5.24 28.95 44.50
CA ALA A 358 5.36 30.22 43.78
C ALA A 358 6.79 30.80 43.82
N ASP A 359 7.60 30.41 44.79
CA ASP A 359 9.00 30.84 44.94
C ASP A 359 9.93 30.18 43.91
N THR A 360 9.53 29.07 43.28
CA THR A 360 10.35 28.37 42.28
C THR A 360 10.26 29.03 40.90
N PHE A 361 9.12 29.66 40.58
CA PHE A 361 8.95 30.39 39.32
C PHE A 361 9.77 31.69 39.29
N ALA A 362 9.86 32.40 40.42
CA ALA A 362 10.68 33.61 40.54
C ALA A 362 12.18 33.31 40.33
N LYS A 363 12.65 32.14 40.77
CA LYS A 363 14.04 31.70 40.61
C LYS A 363 14.37 31.28 39.18
N TRP A 364 13.41 30.69 38.46
CA TRP A 364 13.58 30.35 37.04
C TRP A 364 13.66 31.59 36.14
N VAL A 365 12.93 32.66 36.49
CA VAL A 365 13.00 33.94 35.75
C VAL A 365 14.35 34.63 35.91
N GLU A 366 15.01 34.55 37.08
CA GLU A 366 16.36 35.10 37.29
C GLU A 366 17.48 34.29 36.59
N GLU A 367 17.35 32.96 36.47
CA GLU A 367 18.39 32.11 35.85
C GLU A 367 18.35 32.12 34.29
N VAL A 368 17.21 32.43 33.69
CA VAL A 368 17.05 32.45 32.21
C VAL A 368 17.33 33.83 31.60
N GLY A 369 17.56 34.86 32.42
CA GLY A 369 18.06 36.16 31.98
C GLY A 369 17.09 36.94 31.10
N PHE A 370 15.95 37.33 31.67
CA PHE A 370 15.14 38.46 31.20
C PHE A 370 15.26 39.65 32.15
#